data_AF-A0A1F4XSK9-F1
#
_entry.id   AF-A0A1F4XSK9-F1
#
_cell.length_a   1.000
_cell.length_b   1.000
_cell.length_c   1.000
_cell.angle_alpha   90.00
_cell.angle_beta   90.00
_cell.angle_gamma   90.00
#
_symmetry.space_group_name_H-M   'P 1'
#
loop_
_entity.id
_entity.type
_entity.pdbx_description
1 polymer ?
#
loop_
_entity_poly.entity_id
_entity_poly.type
_entity_poly.pdbx_seq_one_letter_code
_entity_poly.pdbx_strand_id
1 'polypeptide(L)'
;MNSKQILMGIVALAVLAGGGYYLYNSATPETPENTDGNAEEEVVLTTFSSDELGLSFDYPASYTLETQADGNEERSWTTLVIIEASIREEYEASGAMEGPPAITVQVFENIEGYELEEWITTTSYSNYKLATDEVLLEGEVGGEPARAYAYSGLYENNSIVVAHEGKIYMFTVSWLTQDDQNINDFGNLLESVKFD
;
A
#
# COMPACT_ATOMS: atom_id res chain seq x y z
N MET A 1 4.34 -1.25 25.72
CA MET A 1 4.86 -0.04 25.05
C MET A 1 4.24 1.18 25.71
N ASN A 2 5.03 2.21 26.01
CA ASN A 2 4.60 3.29 26.90
C ASN A 2 3.84 4.34 26.07
N SER A 3 2.77 4.92 26.59
CA SER A 3 1.89 5.86 25.85
C SER A 3 2.62 7.03 25.17
N LYS A 4 3.80 7.43 25.69
CA LYS A 4 4.65 8.46 25.07
C LYS A 4 5.42 7.99 23.81
N GLN A 5 5.78 6.71 23.71
CA GLN A 5 6.40 6.16 22.50
C GLN A 5 5.36 5.86 21.41
N ILE A 6 4.14 5.52 21.81
CA ILE A 6 2.99 5.36 20.90
C ILE A 6 2.59 6.71 20.30
N LEU A 7 2.55 7.78 21.11
CA LEU A 7 2.25 9.14 20.63
C LEU A 7 3.34 9.68 19.68
N MET A 8 4.62 9.33 19.90
CA MET A 8 5.71 9.70 18.97
C MET A 8 5.61 8.96 17.64
N GLY A 9 5.18 7.69 17.64
CA GLY A 9 4.94 6.93 16.40
C GLY A 9 3.77 7.50 15.58
N ILE A 10 2.68 7.91 16.24
CA ILE A 10 1.48 8.49 15.60
C ILE A 10 1.77 9.87 15.01
N VAL A 11 2.54 10.71 15.73
CA VAL A 11 2.98 12.00 15.18
C VAL A 11 3.96 11.79 14.02
N ALA A 12 4.83 10.78 14.07
CA ALA A 12 5.71 10.46 12.95
C ALA A 12 4.93 10.01 11.71
N LEU A 13 3.91 9.15 11.84
CA LEU A 13 3.11 8.68 10.71
C LEU A 13 2.26 9.78 10.06
N ALA A 14 1.61 10.63 10.87
CA ALA A 14 0.86 11.78 10.34
C ALA A 14 1.78 12.87 9.76
N VAL A 15 3.01 13.00 10.25
CA VAL A 15 4.04 13.89 9.69
C VAL A 15 4.71 13.28 8.46
N LEU A 16 4.75 11.95 8.29
CA LEU A 16 5.27 11.34 7.06
C LEU A 16 4.23 11.40 5.94
N ALA A 17 2.96 11.08 6.23
CA ALA A 17 1.88 11.20 5.25
C ALA A 17 1.51 12.66 4.95
N GLY A 18 1.33 13.50 5.98
CA GLY A 18 0.96 14.91 5.81
C GLY A 18 2.16 15.84 5.59
N GLY A 19 3.31 15.55 6.19
CA GLY A 19 4.54 16.33 6.02
C GLY A 19 5.38 15.91 4.82
N GLY A 20 5.31 14.66 4.34
CA GLY A 20 5.80 14.28 3.01
C GLY A 20 5.07 15.08 1.93
N TYR A 21 3.75 15.13 2.01
CA TYR A 21 2.90 15.92 1.12
C TYR A 21 3.15 17.45 1.24
N TYR A 22 3.28 18.00 2.46
CA TYR A 22 3.46 19.45 2.67
C TYR A 22 4.91 19.94 2.42
N LEU A 23 5.94 19.18 2.78
CA LEU A 23 7.34 19.55 2.53
C LEU A 23 7.69 19.43 1.04
N TYR A 24 7.13 18.44 0.34
CA TYR A 24 7.32 18.31 -1.11
C TYR A 24 6.65 19.46 -1.88
N ASN A 25 5.45 19.89 -1.47
CA ASN A 25 4.72 20.95 -2.16
C ASN A 25 5.14 22.38 -1.76
N SER A 26 5.92 22.53 -0.68
CA SER A 26 6.49 23.83 -0.24
C SER A 26 7.99 23.98 -0.53
N ALA A 27 8.67 22.92 -0.95
CA ALA A 27 10.01 22.97 -1.49
C ALA A 27 9.95 23.34 -2.98
N THR A 28 10.02 24.63 -3.31
CA THR A 28 10.75 25.01 -4.52
C THR A 28 12.17 24.51 -4.32
N PRO A 29 12.70 23.57 -5.13
CA PRO A 29 14.02 23.04 -4.89
C PRO A 29 15.04 24.15 -5.17
N GLU A 30 15.50 24.83 -4.12
CA GLU A 30 16.82 25.43 -4.16
C GLU A 30 17.79 24.25 -4.17
N THR A 31 18.25 23.91 -5.37
CA THR A 31 19.22 22.87 -5.65
C THR A 31 20.41 23.04 -4.69
N PRO A 32 20.62 22.13 -3.72
CA PRO A 32 21.90 22.08 -3.03
C PRO A 32 22.92 21.62 -4.08
N GLU A 33 23.92 22.45 -4.36
CA GLU A 33 25.04 22.12 -5.23
C GLU A 33 25.90 21.04 -4.52
N ASN A 34 25.43 19.79 -4.57
CA ASN A 34 26.11 18.67 -3.96
C ASN A 34 27.22 18.19 -4.90
N THR A 35 28.44 18.66 -4.62
CA THR A 35 29.67 18.30 -5.33
C THR A 35 30.27 17.04 -4.71
N ASP A 36 29.49 15.95 -4.68
CA ASP A 36 30.00 14.61 -4.39
C ASP A 36 29.31 13.65 -5.35
N GLY A 37 30.10 13.14 -6.30
CA GLY A 37 29.65 12.36 -7.46
C GLY A 37 29.21 10.93 -7.14
N ASN A 38 28.33 10.76 -6.15
CA ASN A 38 27.58 9.53 -5.99
C ASN A 38 26.29 9.69 -6.78
N ALA A 39 26.28 9.19 -8.02
CA ALA A 39 25.07 9.19 -8.84
C ALA A 39 23.98 8.41 -8.08
N GLU A 40 22.88 9.07 -7.73
CA GLU A 40 21.68 8.38 -7.27
C GLU A 40 21.30 7.40 -8.38
N GLU A 41 21.29 6.10 -8.08
CA GLU A 41 20.87 5.09 -9.05
C GLU A 41 19.41 5.37 -9.40
N GLU A 42 19.16 5.71 -10.66
CA GLU A 42 17.78 5.90 -11.12
C GLU A 42 17.00 4.61 -10.95
N VAL A 43 15.92 4.69 -10.16
CA VAL A 43 14.98 3.57 -9.99
C VAL A 43 14.22 3.38 -11.30
N VAL A 44 14.45 2.25 -11.96
CA VAL A 44 13.71 1.87 -13.16
C VAL A 44 12.32 1.40 -12.75
N LEU A 45 11.28 2.03 -13.28
CA LEU A 45 9.88 1.69 -13.01
C LEU A 45 9.29 0.79 -14.10
N THR A 46 8.34 -0.06 -13.68
CA THR A 46 7.47 -0.87 -14.52
C THR A 46 6.03 -0.47 -14.26
N THR A 47 5.22 -0.35 -15.33
CA THR A 47 3.81 0.00 -15.21
C THR A 47 2.93 -1.25 -15.29
N PHE A 48 2.08 -1.45 -14.29
CA PHE A 48 0.91 -2.32 -14.38
C PHE A 48 -0.29 -1.53 -14.90
N SER A 49 -1.08 -2.13 -15.79
CA SER A 49 -2.32 -1.54 -16.30
C SER A 49 -3.29 -2.66 -16.65
N SER A 50 -4.54 -2.52 -16.22
CA SER A 50 -5.59 -3.50 -16.47
C SER A 50 -6.96 -2.84 -16.59
N ASP A 51 -7.48 -2.79 -17.82
CA ASP A 51 -8.86 -2.34 -18.10
C ASP A 51 -9.90 -3.18 -17.33
N GLU A 52 -9.63 -4.48 -17.12
CA GLU A 52 -10.53 -5.38 -16.38
C GLU A 52 -10.64 -4.99 -14.91
N LEU A 53 -9.51 -4.61 -14.30
CA LEU A 53 -9.49 -4.14 -12.92
C LEU A 53 -9.81 -2.65 -12.79
N GLY A 54 -9.76 -1.88 -13.88
CA GLY A 54 -10.03 -0.43 -13.91
C GLY A 54 -8.96 0.39 -13.18
N LEU A 55 -7.70 -0.08 -13.19
CA LEU A 55 -6.60 0.69 -12.63
C LEU A 55 -5.26 0.48 -13.35
N SER A 56 -4.37 1.44 -13.18
CA SER A 56 -2.95 1.35 -13.48
C SER A 56 -2.10 1.96 -12.37
N PHE A 57 -0.86 1.51 -12.24
CA PHE A 57 0.15 2.04 -11.30
C PHE A 57 1.56 1.61 -11.72
N ASP A 58 2.55 2.32 -11.22
CA ASP A 58 3.97 2.03 -11.38
C ASP A 58 4.53 1.32 -10.13
N TYR A 59 5.51 0.44 -10.35
CA TYR A 59 6.26 -0.23 -9.30
C TYR A 59 7.72 -0.47 -9.76
N PRO A 60 8.70 -0.62 -8.84
CA PRO A 60 10.09 -0.76 -9.26
C PRO A 60 10.33 -2.06 -10.04
N ALA A 61 11.16 -2.01 -11.08
CA ALA A 61 11.48 -3.15 -11.94
C ALA A 61 12.25 -4.28 -11.22
N SER A 62 12.74 -4.03 -10.00
CA SER A 62 13.31 -5.04 -9.10
C SER A 62 12.24 -5.94 -8.44
N TYR A 63 10.94 -5.62 -8.59
CA TYR A 63 9.85 -6.40 -8.05
C TYR A 63 9.24 -7.32 -9.10
N THR A 64 8.64 -8.42 -8.63
CA THR A 64 7.72 -9.24 -9.40
C THR A 64 6.27 -8.91 -9.02
N LEU A 65 5.37 -9.05 -9.99
CA LEU A 65 3.93 -8.91 -9.80
C LEU A 65 3.26 -10.23 -10.19
N GLU A 66 2.46 -10.76 -9.27
CA GLU A 66 1.65 -11.96 -9.47
C GLU A 66 0.18 -11.64 -9.30
N THR A 67 -0.66 -12.12 -10.22
CA THR A 67 -2.12 -12.02 -10.12
C THR A 67 -2.69 -13.31 -9.59
N GLN A 68 -3.50 -13.21 -8.54
CA GLN A 68 -4.21 -14.33 -7.92
C GLN A 68 -5.70 -14.04 -7.95
N ALA A 69 -6.50 -15.08 -8.24
CA ALA A 69 -7.94 -15.04 -8.06
C ALA A 69 -8.26 -15.73 -6.74
N ASP A 70 -8.86 -14.99 -5.82
CA ASP A 70 -9.20 -15.45 -4.49
C ASP A 70 -10.72 -15.53 -4.32
N GLY A 71 -11.17 -16.21 -3.26
CA GLY A 71 -12.56 -16.33 -2.91
C GLY A 71 -13.23 -17.60 -3.44
N ASN A 72 -14.52 -17.50 -3.77
CA ASN A 72 -15.34 -18.63 -4.23
C ASN A 72 -16.28 -18.20 -5.37
N GLU A 73 -17.08 -19.14 -5.89
CA GLU A 73 -18.03 -18.87 -7.00
C GLU A 73 -19.06 -17.77 -6.69
N GLU A 74 -19.34 -17.50 -5.40
CA GLU A 74 -20.30 -16.49 -4.98
C GLU A 74 -19.64 -15.11 -4.77
N ARG A 75 -18.38 -15.09 -4.31
CA ARG A 75 -17.59 -13.89 -4.03
C ARG A 75 -16.12 -14.17 -4.32
N SER A 76 -15.68 -13.75 -5.49
CA SER A 76 -14.27 -13.74 -5.89
C SER A 76 -13.73 -12.33 -5.92
N TRP A 77 -12.43 -12.19 -5.68
CA TRP A 77 -11.70 -10.94 -5.88
C TRP A 77 -10.33 -11.23 -6.50
N THR A 78 -9.71 -10.19 -7.04
CA THR A 78 -8.36 -10.27 -7.61
C THR A 78 -7.35 -9.69 -6.62
N THR A 79 -6.28 -10.42 -6.37
CA THR A 79 -5.14 -9.95 -5.58
C THR A 79 -3.92 -9.83 -6.49
N LEU A 80 -3.35 -8.62 -6.56
CA LEU A 80 -2.03 -8.39 -7.13
C LEU A 80 -1.02 -8.43 -5.99
N VAL A 81 -0.06 -9.34 -6.05
CA VAL A 81 0.99 -9.50 -5.04
C VAL A 81 2.30 -9.00 -5.63
N ILE A 82 2.89 -7.98 -5.00
CA ILE A 82 4.08 -7.28 -5.47
C ILE A 82 5.19 -7.49 -4.43
N ILE A 83 6.24 -8.21 -4.81
CA ILE A 83 7.34 -8.62 -3.92
C ILE A 83 8.68 -8.36 -4.62
N GLU A 84 9.70 -7.94 -3.88
CA GLU A 84 11.05 -7.85 -4.42
C GLU A 84 11.50 -9.21 -4.98
N ALA A 85 12.04 -9.23 -6.20
CA ALA A 85 12.38 -10.46 -6.90
C ALA A 85 13.41 -11.31 -6.15
N SER A 86 14.37 -10.66 -5.49
CA SER A 86 15.40 -11.30 -4.65
C SER A 86 14.77 -12.03 -3.45
N ILE A 87 13.82 -11.38 -2.76
CA ILE A 87 13.09 -11.94 -1.62
C ILE A 87 12.20 -13.10 -2.08
N ARG A 88 11.57 -12.98 -3.26
CA ARG A 88 10.77 -14.07 -3.83
C ARG A 88 11.61 -15.32 -4.10
N GLU A 89 12.79 -15.15 -4.71
CA GLU A 89 13.71 -16.27 -4.98
C GLU A 89 14.17 -16.95 -3.69
N GLU A 90 14.52 -16.16 -2.66
CA GLU A 90 14.90 -16.68 -1.34
C GLU A 90 13.76 -17.47 -0.68
N TYR A 91 12.54 -16.92 -0.72
CA TYR A 91 11.35 -17.58 -0.19
C TYR A 91 11.11 -18.94 -0.86
N GLU A 92 11.11 -19.00 -2.19
CA GLU A 92 10.91 -20.23 -2.95
C GLU A 92 11.99 -21.28 -2.65
N ALA A 93 13.24 -20.85 -2.50
CA ALA A 93 14.35 -21.72 -2.13
C ALA A 93 14.26 -22.25 -0.69
N SER A 94 13.69 -21.46 0.23
CA SER A 94 13.59 -21.81 1.65
C SER A 94 12.56 -22.91 1.94
N GLY A 95 11.52 -23.03 1.11
CA GLY A 95 10.37 -23.89 1.38
C GLY A 95 9.55 -23.47 2.60
N ALA A 96 9.64 -22.20 3.02
CA ALA A 96 8.82 -21.64 4.09
C ALA A 96 7.33 -21.75 3.75
N MET A 97 6.51 -21.98 4.78
CA MET A 97 5.05 -22.06 4.63
C MET A 97 4.37 -20.71 4.62
N GLU A 98 5.04 -19.67 5.13
CA GLU A 98 4.52 -18.31 5.26
C GLU A 98 5.27 -17.41 4.27
N GLY A 99 4.52 -16.71 3.42
CA GLY A 99 5.08 -15.80 2.43
C GLY A 99 5.71 -14.56 3.09
N PRO A 100 6.71 -13.93 2.45
CA PRO A 100 7.37 -12.74 2.97
C PRO A 100 6.42 -11.52 2.98
N PRO A 101 6.78 -10.44 3.68
CA PRO A 101 6.08 -9.17 3.54
C PRO A 101 6.03 -8.71 2.08
N ALA A 102 4.89 -8.15 1.68
CA ALA A 102 4.57 -7.76 0.32
C ALA A 102 3.76 -6.46 0.29
N ILE A 103 3.73 -5.84 -0.89
CA ILE A 103 2.66 -4.91 -1.26
C ILE A 103 1.58 -5.73 -1.95
N THR A 104 0.31 -5.52 -1.58
CA THR A 104 -0.82 -6.15 -2.24
C THR A 104 -1.85 -5.12 -2.67
N VAL A 105 -2.44 -5.34 -3.85
CA VAL A 105 -3.63 -4.62 -4.30
C VAL A 105 -4.76 -5.63 -4.44
N GLN A 106 -5.77 -5.53 -3.59
CA GLN A 106 -6.96 -6.38 -3.64
C GLN A 106 -8.11 -5.61 -4.26
N VAL A 107 -8.77 -6.19 -5.26
CA VAL A 107 -9.84 -5.57 -6.03
C VAL A 107 -11.11 -6.40 -5.87
N PHE A 108 -12.09 -5.85 -5.16
CA PHE A 108 -13.37 -6.48 -4.87
C PHE A 108 -14.48 -5.82 -5.68
N GLU A 109 -15.43 -6.63 -6.15
CA GLU A 109 -16.71 -6.10 -6.63
C GLU A 109 -17.57 -5.63 -5.43
N ASN A 110 -18.09 -4.41 -5.47
CA ASN A 110 -18.97 -3.86 -4.43
C ASN A 110 -20.45 -4.12 -4.78
N ILE A 111 -20.81 -5.38 -4.96
CA ILE A 111 -22.14 -5.78 -5.44
C ILE A 111 -23.27 -5.37 -4.48
N GLU A 112 -22.98 -5.27 -3.18
CA GLU A 112 -23.92 -4.79 -2.17
C GLU A 112 -24.07 -3.27 -2.12
N GLY A 113 -23.18 -2.52 -2.80
CA GLY A 113 -23.19 -1.06 -2.82
C GLY A 113 -22.88 -0.46 -1.45
N TYR A 114 -21.96 -1.07 -0.70
CA TYR A 114 -21.53 -0.54 0.60
C TYR A 114 -20.85 0.81 0.43
N GLU A 115 -21.12 1.71 1.37
CA GLU A 115 -20.27 2.89 1.57
C GLU A 115 -18.88 2.44 2.03
N LEU A 116 -17.83 3.20 1.67
CA LEU A 116 -16.44 2.80 1.90
C LEU A 116 -16.15 2.45 3.37
N GLU A 117 -16.57 3.30 4.32
CA GLU A 117 -16.37 3.04 5.75
C GLU A 117 -17.18 1.84 6.25
N GLU A 118 -18.38 1.62 5.71
CA GLU A 118 -19.18 0.44 6.03
C GLU A 118 -18.49 -0.84 5.55
N TRP A 119 -17.97 -0.86 4.32
CA TRP A 119 -17.21 -1.99 3.80
C TRP A 119 -15.99 -2.31 4.66
N ILE A 120 -15.22 -1.29 5.05
CA ILE A 120 -14.02 -1.46 5.89
C ILE A 120 -14.39 -2.03 7.26
N THR A 121 -15.42 -1.50 7.90
CA THR A 121 -15.73 -1.85 9.29
C THR A 121 -16.53 -3.14 9.45
N THR A 122 -17.24 -3.60 8.40
CA THR A 122 -18.14 -4.76 8.48
C THR A 122 -17.59 -6.02 7.84
N THR A 123 -16.75 -5.92 6.80
CA THR A 123 -16.19 -7.09 6.11
C THR A 123 -15.01 -7.69 6.89
N SER A 124 -14.78 -8.99 6.73
CA SER A 124 -13.58 -9.64 7.28
C SER A 124 -12.34 -9.41 6.42
N TYR A 125 -12.50 -9.04 5.15
CA TYR A 125 -11.39 -8.87 4.21
C TYR A 125 -10.50 -7.69 4.56
N SER A 126 -11.08 -6.63 5.15
CA SER A 126 -10.35 -5.44 5.58
C SER A 126 -9.37 -5.68 6.74
N ASN A 127 -9.54 -6.75 7.51
CA ASN A 127 -8.84 -6.94 8.78
C ASN A 127 -9.01 -5.76 9.78
N TYR A 128 -10.00 -4.88 9.60
CA TYR A 128 -10.17 -3.69 10.45
C TYR A 128 -10.38 -4.03 11.94
N LYS A 129 -10.89 -5.23 12.25
CA LYS A 129 -11.00 -5.73 13.63
C LYS A 129 -9.63 -5.90 14.34
N LEU A 130 -8.54 -5.88 13.60
CA LEU A 130 -7.16 -5.91 14.09
C LEU A 130 -6.52 -4.52 14.13
N ALA A 131 -7.26 -3.46 13.79
CA ALA A 131 -6.73 -2.10 13.72
C ALA A 131 -6.18 -1.66 15.07
N THR A 132 -5.02 -1.00 15.03
CA THR A 132 -4.28 -0.63 16.24
C THR A 132 -4.96 0.49 17.04
N ASP A 133 -5.71 1.37 16.38
CA ASP A 133 -6.31 2.57 16.97
C ASP A 133 -7.82 2.74 16.70
N GLU A 134 -8.46 1.84 15.94
CA GLU A 134 -9.86 1.97 15.48
C GLU A 134 -10.18 3.34 14.85
N VAL A 135 -9.18 3.97 14.21
CA VAL A 135 -9.33 5.24 13.51
C VAL A 135 -9.14 5.02 12.01
N LEU A 136 -10.09 5.53 11.22
CA LEU A 136 -9.93 5.69 9.78
C LEU A 136 -9.42 7.10 9.49
N LEU A 137 -8.22 7.19 8.93
CA LEU A 137 -7.64 8.44 8.46
C LEU A 137 -8.16 8.74 7.05
N GLU A 138 -8.47 10.00 6.79
CA GLU A 138 -8.88 10.46 5.47
C GLU A 138 -7.66 10.71 4.57
N GLY A 139 -7.80 10.43 3.28
CA GLY A 139 -6.77 10.69 2.27
C GLY A 139 -7.33 10.64 0.86
N GLU A 140 -6.44 10.53 -0.12
CA GLU A 140 -6.78 10.43 -1.54
C GLU A 140 -5.76 9.51 -2.23
N VAL A 141 -6.21 8.73 -3.21
CA VAL A 141 -5.37 7.94 -4.11
C VAL A 141 -5.93 8.11 -5.51
N GLY A 142 -5.09 8.44 -6.50
CA GLY A 142 -5.53 8.57 -7.89
C GLY A 142 -6.68 9.57 -8.13
N GLY A 143 -6.86 10.58 -7.28
CA GLY A 143 -7.98 11.53 -7.35
C GLY A 143 -9.21 11.14 -6.51
N GLU A 144 -9.25 9.92 -5.97
CA GLU A 144 -10.43 9.37 -5.30
C GLU A 144 -10.29 9.43 -3.77
N PRO A 145 -11.38 9.77 -3.03
CA PRO A 145 -11.37 9.75 -1.58
C PRO A 145 -11.00 8.37 -1.01
N ALA A 146 -10.07 8.37 -0.07
CA ALA A 146 -9.54 7.16 0.54
C ALA A 146 -9.72 7.14 2.06
N ARG A 147 -9.64 5.93 2.62
CA ARG A 147 -9.57 5.68 4.06
C ARG A 147 -8.36 4.80 4.37
N ALA A 148 -7.55 5.24 5.33
CA ALA A 148 -6.33 4.55 5.73
C ALA A 148 -6.39 4.09 7.19
N TYR A 149 -5.79 2.94 7.50
CA TYR A 149 -5.63 2.42 8.85
C TYR A 149 -4.44 1.45 8.93
N ALA A 150 -3.91 1.28 10.13
CA ALA A 150 -2.84 0.33 10.43
C ALA A 150 -3.38 -0.83 11.27
N TYR A 151 -2.87 -2.04 11.03
CA TYR A 151 -3.19 -3.21 11.84
C TYR A 151 -1.99 -4.17 11.95
N SER A 152 -1.96 -4.92 13.05
CA SER A 152 -0.93 -5.93 13.30
C SER A 152 -1.53 -7.33 13.17
N GLY A 153 -0.95 -8.13 12.29
CA GLY A 153 -1.36 -9.51 11.99
C GLY A 153 -0.16 -10.46 12.05
N LEU A 154 0.11 -11.15 10.94
CA LEU A 154 1.38 -11.88 10.78
C LEU A 154 2.57 -10.92 10.67
N TYR A 155 2.33 -9.78 9.99
CA TYR A 155 3.24 -8.65 9.84
C TYR A 155 2.59 -7.38 10.36
N GLU A 156 3.34 -6.28 10.45
CA GLU A 156 2.75 -4.96 10.57
C GLU A 156 2.23 -4.52 9.21
N ASN A 157 1.05 -3.88 9.17
CA ASN A 157 0.39 -3.52 7.92
C ASN A 157 -0.15 -2.09 7.97
N ASN A 158 -0.11 -1.44 6.82
CA ASN A 158 -0.86 -0.23 6.51
C ASN A 158 -1.74 -0.52 5.31
N SER A 159 -3.03 -0.24 5.45
CA SER A 159 -4.00 -0.38 4.37
C SER A 159 -4.62 0.96 4.03
N ILE A 160 -4.80 1.19 2.73
CA ILE A 160 -5.52 2.31 2.15
C ILE A 160 -6.59 1.74 1.24
N VAL A 161 -7.84 2.16 1.45
CA VAL A 161 -8.99 1.63 0.75
C VAL A 161 -9.70 2.75 0.01
N VAL A 162 -10.08 2.47 -1.24
CA VAL A 162 -10.73 3.40 -2.18
C VAL A 162 -11.94 2.69 -2.78
N ALA A 163 -13.02 3.44 -3.02
CA ALA A 163 -14.15 2.97 -3.81
C ALA A 163 -14.17 3.71 -5.15
N HIS A 164 -14.19 2.98 -6.27
CA HIS A 164 -14.28 3.57 -7.62
C HIS A 164 -15.10 2.66 -8.53
N GLU A 165 -16.02 3.25 -9.30
CA GLU A 165 -16.90 2.55 -10.27
C GLU A 165 -17.50 1.21 -9.81
N GLY A 166 -17.98 1.15 -8.56
CA GLY A 166 -18.62 -0.06 -8.02
C GLY A 166 -17.63 -1.15 -7.60
N LYS A 167 -16.34 -0.83 -7.50
CA LYS A 167 -15.30 -1.68 -6.95
C LYS A 167 -14.71 -1.08 -5.68
N ILE A 168 -14.15 -1.95 -4.83
CA ILE A 168 -13.32 -1.56 -3.69
C ILE A 168 -11.88 -2.00 -3.99
N TYR A 169 -10.96 -1.05 -3.88
CA TYR A 169 -9.52 -1.25 -4.03
C TYR A 169 -8.89 -1.13 -2.65
N MET A 170 -8.23 -2.17 -2.19
CA MET A 170 -7.48 -2.18 -0.94
C MET A 170 -6.00 -2.37 -1.23
N PHE A 171 -5.26 -1.28 -1.08
CA PHE A 171 -3.81 -1.23 -1.17
C PHE A 171 -3.24 -1.51 0.22
N THR A 172 -2.38 -2.51 0.35
CA THR A 172 -1.76 -2.86 1.64
C THR A 172 -0.27 -3.04 1.47
N VAL A 173 0.52 -2.43 2.34
CA VAL A 173 1.93 -2.81 2.52
C VAL A 173 2.07 -3.50 3.86
N SER A 174 2.84 -4.59 3.86
CA SER A 174 3.21 -5.33 5.06
C SER A 174 4.72 -5.27 5.25
N TRP A 175 5.21 -5.21 6.48
CA TRP A 175 6.65 -5.14 6.77
C TRP A 175 7.01 -5.82 8.10
N LEU A 176 8.29 -6.15 8.25
CA LEU A 176 8.88 -6.64 9.50
C LEU A 176 9.50 -5.49 10.29
N THR A 177 10.16 -4.57 9.59
CA THR A 177 10.80 -3.39 10.20
C THR A 177 10.41 -2.10 9.48
N GLN A 178 10.43 -0.98 10.19
CA GLN A 178 10.07 0.33 9.61
C GLN A 178 11.07 0.83 8.56
N ASP A 179 12.23 0.17 8.45
CA ASP A 179 13.27 0.48 7.47
C ASP A 179 13.13 -0.40 6.21
N ASP A 180 12.12 -1.27 6.12
CA ASP A 180 11.91 -2.13 4.96
C ASP A 180 11.56 -1.29 3.73
N GLN A 181 12.30 -1.51 2.63
CA GLN A 181 12.23 -0.71 1.40
C GLN A 181 10.81 -0.65 0.79
N ASN A 182 10.03 -1.72 0.95
CA ASN A 182 8.67 -1.82 0.44
C ASN A 182 7.73 -0.75 1.03
N ILE A 183 8.01 -0.19 2.20
CA ILE A 183 7.23 0.92 2.77
C ILE A 183 7.37 2.18 1.89
N ASN A 184 8.58 2.49 1.44
CA ASN A 184 8.82 3.65 0.57
C ASN A 184 8.25 3.40 -0.84
N ASP A 185 8.46 2.19 -1.37
CA ASP A 185 7.97 1.84 -2.69
C ASP A 185 6.44 1.78 -2.76
N PHE A 186 5.78 1.47 -1.64
CA PHE A 186 4.33 1.58 -1.52
C PHE A 186 3.82 3.01 -1.69
N GLY A 187 4.51 4.00 -1.09
CA GLY A 187 4.19 5.41 -1.27
C GLY A 187 4.26 5.82 -2.74
N ASN A 188 5.36 5.48 -3.41
CA ASN A 188 5.55 5.77 -4.84
C ASN A 188 4.49 5.09 -5.71
N LEU A 189 4.11 3.86 -5.38
CA LEU A 189 3.03 3.14 -6.07
C LEU A 189 1.72 3.91 -5.96
N LEU A 190 1.31 4.31 -4.75
CA LEU A 190 0.05 5.04 -4.51
C LEU A 190 -0.03 6.36 -5.28
N GLU A 191 1.09 7.08 -5.39
CA GLU A 191 1.17 8.34 -6.14
C GLU A 191 0.98 8.16 -7.65
N SER A 192 1.31 6.97 -8.17
CA SER A 192 1.19 6.63 -9.59
C SER A 192 -0.18 6.05 -9.96
N VAL A 193 -1.03 5.73 -8.97
CA VAL A 193 -2.34 5.10 -9.20
C VAL A 193 -3.21 5.99 -10.07
N LYS A 194 -3.81 5.39 -11.09
CA LYS A 194 -4.87 5.99 -11.90
C LYS A 194 -6.02 5.00 -12.03
N PHE A 195 -7.22 5.51 -11.89
CA PHE A 195 -8.45 4.77 -12.18
C PHE A 195 -8.96 5.14 -13.58
N ASP A 196 -9.50 4.14 -14.28
CA ASP A 196 -10.08 4.28 -15.61
C ASP A 196 -11.59 4.58 -15.56
#